data_AF-A0A6V7X9M3-F1
#
_entry.id   AF-A0A6V7X9M3-F1
#
_cell.length_a   1.000
_cell.length_b   1.000
_cell.length_c   1.000
_cell.angle_alpha   90.00
_cell.angle_beta   90.00
_cell.angle_gamma   90.00
#
_symmetry.space_group_name_H-M   'P 1'
#
loop_
_entity.id
_entity.type
_entity.pdbx_description
1 polymer ?
#
loop_
_entity_poly.entity_id
_entity_poly.type
_entity_poly.pdbx_seq_one_letter_code
_entity_poly.pdbx_strand_id
1 'polypeptide(L)'
;MDWSTNIILFHQDNNGDENFRLYKVNITNPSPFNPVYTVNEQIGIKALIIGNNLRDHRVLIGLNDENPSFHNIYELDLINNQMRMIFHNQRFPAKIVVDNNLKIRMVVEEALDGSLIYYKLSDSANPSRLTSDRLNWVEYLRVPAEDRALTLPISFTQDNQKIYWQWGADTDLGQLVVHDFGRPEQNEVLYTAQKAQIGGVIFHPIERTVLSVTEIYHKPDIYVANTTVLDDMQYLVNLRPTGTPVIECMRLFF
;
A
#
# COMPACT_ATOMS: atom_id res chain seq x y z
N MET A 1 -25.42 -15.06 -0.80
CA MET A 1 -25.54 -13.62 -0.53
C MET A 1 -24.35 -12.95 -1.18
N ASP A 2 -24.60 -12.29 -2.31
CA ASP A 2 -23.60 -11.53 -3.05
C ASP A 2 -23.51 -10.13 -2.41
N TRP A 3 -22.53 -9.93 -1.53
CA TRP A 3 -22.30 -8.67 -0.81
C TRP A 3 -21.36 -7.74 -1.58
N SER A 4 -20.77 -8.23 -2.68
CA SER A 4 -19.90 -7.48 -3.58
C SER A 4 -20.69 -7.00 -4.78
N THR A 5 -20.66 -5.69 -5.06
CA THR A 5 -20.44 -5.13 -6.41
C THR A 5 -20.80 -3.65 -6.48
N ASN A 6 -21.54 -3.13 -5.51
CA ASN A 6 -22.17 -1.83 -5.67
C ASN A 6 -21.85 -0.79 -4.60
N ILE A 7 -20.70 -0.89 -3.93
CA ILE A 7 -20.23 0.17 -3.02
C ILE A 7 -18.88 0.65 -3.51
N ILE A 8 -18.77 1.96 -3.74
CA ILE A 8 -17.51 2.62 -4.04
C ILE A 8 -17.12 3.45 -2.81
N LEU A 9 -15.90 3.22 -2.33
CA LEU A 9 -15.22 4.08 -1.38
C LEU A 9 -14.21 4.94 -2.14
N PHE A 10 -14.18 6.23 -1.85
CA PHE A 10 -13.22 7.14 -2.49
C PHE A 10 -12.80 8.25 -1.53
N HIS A 11 -11.59 8.75 -1.76
CA HIS A 11 -11.04 9.89 -1.03
C HIS A 11 -11.24 11.16 -1.83
N GLN A 12 -11.50 12.26 -1.15
CA GLN A 12 -11.49 13.58 -1.76
C GLN A 12 -10.78 14.56 -0.84
N ASP A 13 -9.86 15.33 -1.44
CA ASP A 13 -9.27 16.50 -0.81
C ASP A 13 -10.29 17.65 -0.84
N ASN A 14 -10.50 18.30 0.31
CA ASN A 14 -11.35 19.47 0.40
C ASN A 14 -10.46 20.70 0.50
N ASN A 15 -10.35 21.44 -0.61
CA ASN A 15 -9.66 22.72 -0.70
C ASN A 15 -8.12 22.67 -0.61
N GLY A 16 -7.48 21.53 -0.88
CA GLY A 16 -6.02 21.44 -0.97
C GLY A 16 -5.32 21.46 0.39
N ASP A 17 -6.02 21.06 1.45
CA ASP A 17 -5.51 21.04 2.82
C ASP A 17 -4.93 19.67 3.23
N GLU A 18 -4.88 18.72 2.27
CA GLU A 18 -4.44 17.32 2.44
C GLU A 18 -5.21 16.53 3.51
N ASN A 19 -6.32 17.06 4.02
CA ASN A 19 -7.23 16.39 4.93
C ASN A 19 -8.24 15.58 4.12
N PHE A 20 -7.74 14.50 3.51
CA PHE A 20 -8.57 13.59 2.73
C PHE A 20 -9.73 13.07 3.58
N ARG A 21 -10.95 13.34 3.12
CA ARG A 21 -12.16 12.73 3.66
C ARG A 21 -12.49 11.47 2.87
N LEU A 22 -13.02 10.48 3.57
CA LEU A 22 -13.48 9.23 2.99
C LEU A 22 -14.99 9.31 2.75
N TYR A 23 -15.38 8.98 1.53
CA TYR A 23 -16.77 8.99 1.09
C TYR A 23 -17.16 7.60 0.61
N LYS A 24 -18.45 7.29 0.76
CA LYS A 24 -19.05 6.05 0.34
C LYS A 24 -20.29 6.33 -0.51
N VAL A 25 -20.40 5.65 -1.64
CA VAL A 25 -21.61 5.68 -2.48
C VAL A 25 -22.08 4.26 -2.77
N ASN A 26 -23.38 4.01 -2.62
CA ASN A 26 -24.01 2.77 -3.05
C ASN A 26 -24.58 2.96 -4.46
N ILE A 27 -24.15 2.13 -5.40
CA ILE A 27 -24.49 2.18 -6.83
C ILE A 27 -25.45 1.05 -7.26
N THR A 28 -26.11 0.37 -6.31
CA THR A 28 -26.97 -0.80 -6.62
C THR A 28 -28.13 -0.44 -7.52
N ASN A 29 -28.74 0.72 -7.27
CA ASN A 29 -29.76 1.30 -8.12
C ASN A 29 -29.26 2.68 -8.54
N PRO A 30 -28.53 2.79 -9.67
CA PRO A 30 -27.99 4.08 -10.10
C PRO A 30 -29.16 5.02 -10.42
N SER A 31 -29.42 5.93 -9.48
CA SER A 31 -30.25 7.10 -9.67
C SER A 31 -29.36 8.23 -10.22
N PRO A 32 -29.90 9.23 -10.95
CA PRO A 32 -29.11 10.40 -11.36
C PRO A 32 -28.30 11.03 -10.22
N PHE A 33 -28.70 10.82 -8.96
CA PHE A 33 -27.91 11.13 -7.76
C PHE A 33 -28.03 10.02 -6.72
N ASN A 34 -26.97 9.24 -6.51
CA ASN A 34 -26.87 8.37 -5.34
C ASN A 34 -26.38 9.20 -4.14
N PRO A 35 -26.98 9.03 -2.95
CA PRO A 35 -26.52 9.75 -1.76
C PRO A 35 -25.08 9.36 -1.44
N VAL A 36 -24.25 10.38 -1.24
CA VAL A 36 -22.86 10.21 -0.79
C VAL A 36 -22.86 10.26 0.72
N TYR A 37 -22.39 9.19 1.35
CA TYR A 37 -22.16 9.13 2.79
C TYR A 37 -20.73 9.56 3.10
N THR A 38 -20.57 10.57 3.95
CA THR A 38 -19.27 10.99 4.46
C THR A 38 -18.92 10.12 5.66
N VAL A 39 -17.81 9.37 5.59
CA VAL A 39 -17.39 8.47 6.67
C VAL A 39 -16.83 9.26 7.86
N ASN A 40 -16.06 10.32 7.60
CA ASN A 40 -15.51 11.21 8.61
C ASN A 40 -15.91 12.67 8.33
N GLU A 41 -16.88 13.19 9.08
CA GLU A 41 -17.39 14.55 8.90
C GLU A 41 -16.59 15.62 9.64
N GLN A 42 -15.80 15.22 10.64
CA GLN A 42 -15.03 16.14 11.47
C GLN A 42 -13.93 16.85 10.67
N ILE A 43 -13.88 18.17 10.80
CA ILE A 43 -12.88 19.02 10.14
C ILE A 43 -11.50 18.73 10.73
N GLY A 44 -10.48 18.64 9.88
CA GLY A 44 -9.09 18.37 10.27
C GLY A 44 -8.78 16.89 10.55
N ILE A 45 -9.77 16.00 10.42
CA ILE A 45 -9.55 14.55 10.55
C ILE A 45 -9.29 13.97 9.16
N LYS A 46 -8.10 13.40 9.00
CA LYS A 46 -7.65 12.66 7.83
C LYS A 46 -8.08 11.20 7.95
N ALA A 47 -8.63 10.68 6.85
CA ALA A 47 -8.98 9.26 6.72
C ALA A 47 -8.07 8.54 5.73
N LEU A 48 -7.67 7.33 6.08
CA LEU A 48 -6.88 6.42 5.26
C LEU A 48 -7.58 5.07 5.12
N ILE A 49 -7.62 4.47 3.93
CA ILE A 49 -7.97 3.04 3.80
C ILE A 49 -6.72 2.22 4.17
N ILE A 50 -6.85 1.37 5.19
CA ILE A 50 -5.78 0.50 5.69
C ILE A 50 -5.85 -0.87 5.04
N GLY A 51 -7.05 -1.39 4.82
CA GLY A 51 -7.23 -2.70 4.20
C GLY A 51 -8.65 -2.97 3.77
N ASN A 52 -8.78 -3.60 2.61
CA ASN A 52 -10.03 -4.12 2.09
C ASN A 52 -9.75 -5.54 1.56
N ASN A 53 -10.43 -6.54 2.10
CA ASN A 53 -10.20 -7.93 1.70
C ASN A 53 -10.99 -8.33 0.46
N LEU A 54 -11.88 -7.47 -0.04
CA LEU A 54 -12.77 -7.69 -1.18
C LEU A 54 -13.61 -8.97 -1.04
N ARG A 55 -13.84 -9.45 0.18
CA ARG A 55 -14.50 -10.72 0.53
C ARG A 55 -15.61 -10.59 1.57
N ASP A 56 -15.72 -9.45 2.24
CA ASP A 56 -16.83 -9.14 3.12
C ASP A 56 -17.13 -7.63 3.12
N HIS A 57 -18.16 -7.22 3.88
CA HIS A 57 -18.67 -5.86 3.93
C HIS A 57 -17.84 -4.93 4.83
N ARG A 58 -16.66 -5.36 5.30
CA ARG A 58 -15.83 -4.59 6.24
C ARG A 58 -14.61 -4.02 5.54
N VAL A 59 -14.26 -2.81 5.91
CA VAL A 59 -13.01 -2.15 5.50
C VAL A 59 -12.34 -1.60 6.74
N LEU A 60 -11.01 -1.71 6.79
CA LEU A 60 -10.23 -1.05 7.82
C LEU A 60 -9.86 0.35 7.38
N ILE A 61 -10.17 1.32 8.22
CA ILE A 61 -9.85 2.72 8.00
C ILE A 61 -9.00 3.25 9.16
N GLY A 62 -8.09 4.17 8.86
CA GLY A 62 -7.29 4.90 9.84
C GLY A 62 -7.82 6.32 9.96
N LEU A 63 -8.05 6.79 11.19
CA LEU A 63 -8.45 8.17 11.49
C LEU A 63 -7.48 8.79 12.50
N ASN A 64 -7.01 10.01 12.26
CA ASN A 64 -6.16 10.76 13.19
C ASN A 64 -6.99 11.65 14.16
N ASP A 65 -8.07 11.08 14.70
CA ASP A 65 -9.12 11.75 15.45
C ASP A 65 -8.74 12.19 16.87
N GLU A 66 -7.72 11.58 17.47
CA GLU A 66 -7.21 11.97 18.79
C GLU A 66 -5.88 12.74 18.71
N ASN A 67 -5.00 12.37 17.78
CA ASN A 67 -3.70 12.99 17.60
C ASN A 67 -3.36 13.03 16.10
N PRO A 68 -3.06 14.21 15.52
CA PRO A 68 -2.75 14.34 14.10
C PRO A 68 -1.62 13.43 13.59
N SER A 69 -0.70 13.04 14.48
CA SER A 69 0.46 12.19 14.16
C SER A 69 0.13 10.69 14.09
N PHE A 70 -0.99 10.23 14.65
CA PHE A 70 -1.30 8.81 14.79
C PHE A 70 -2.70 8.50 14.29
N HIS A 71 -2.82 7.41 13.52
CA HIS A 71 -4.12 6.93 13.08
C HIS A 71 -4.59 5.79 13.99
N ASN A 72 -5.73 5.99 14.65
CA ASN A 72 -6.54 4.93 15.22
C ASN A 72 -7.15 4.10 14.11
N ILE A 73 -7.25 2.78 14.28
CA ILE A 73 -7.82 1.91 13.25
C ILE A 73 -9.22 1.48 13.64
N TYR A 74 -10.13 1.66 12.69
CA TYR A 74 -11.53 1.32 12.80
C TYR A 74 -11.88 0.26 11.75
N GLU A 75 -12.72 -0.69 12.14
CA GLU A 75 -13.48 -1.53 11.24
C GLU A 75 -14.77 -0.78 10.89
N LEU A 76 -14.94 -0.43 9.61
CA LEU A 76 -16.14 0.17 9.06
C LEU A 76 -17.00 -0.91 8.39
N ASP A 77 -18.24 -1.03 8.84
CA ASP A 77 -19.27 -1.82 8.17
C ASP A 77 -19.89 -1.01 7.03
N LEU A 78 -19.69 -1.47 5.79
CA LEU A 78 -20.15 -0.80 4.58
C LEU A 78 -21.66 -0.88 4.35
N ILE A 79 -22.40 -1.71 5.09
CA ILE A 79 -23.85 -1.83 4.96
C ILE A 79 -24.53 -0.81 5.88
N ASN A 80 -24.18 -0.82 7.17
CA ASN A 80 -24.88 -0.04 8.20
C ASN A 80 -24.13 1.21 8.68
N ASN A 81 -22.92 1.47 8.16
CA ASN A 81 -22.04 2.59 8.52
C ASN A 81 -21.49 2.57 9.96
N GLN A 82 -21.61 1.45 10.68
CA GLN A 82 -21.06 1.36 12.02
C GLN A 82 -19.53 1.29 11.95
N MET A 83 -18.88 2.07 12.81
CA MET A 83 -17.44 2.04 13.01
C MET A 83 -17.12 1.48 14.38
N ARG A 84 -16.16 0.56 14.43
CA ARG A 84 -15.63 0.00 15.68
C ARG A 84 -14.12 0.15 15.71
N MET A 85 -13.60 0.83 16.72
CA MET A 85 -12.15 0.90 16.92
C MET A 85 -11.61 -0.50 17.22
N ILE A 86 -10.59 -0.92 16.47
CA ILE A 86 -9.90 -2.20 16.64
C ILE A 86 -8.44 -2.03 17.07
N PHE A 87 -7.89 -0.82 16.92
CA PHE A 87 -6.56 -0.48 17.39
C PHE A 87 -6.50 0.99 17.83
N HIS A 88 -6.22 1.18 19.12
CA HIS A 88 -5.98 2.49 19.71
C HIS A 88 -4.48 2.82 19.65
N ASN A 89 -4.10 3.79 18.81
CA ASN A 89 -2.71 4.04 18.45
C ASN A 89 -2.23 5.40 18.98
N GLN A 90 -1.26 5.36 19.88
CA GLN A 90 -0.61 6.53 20.46
C GLN A 90 0.92 6.52 20.27
N ARG A 91 1.43 5.71 19.34
CA ARG A 91 2.89 5.49 19.16
C ARG A 91 3.36 5.44 17.72
N PHE A 92 2.62 4.79 16.82
CA PHE A 92 3.11 4.43 15.50
C PHE A 92 2.59 5.40 14.44
N PRO A 93 3.42 6.34 13.92
CA PRO A 93 2.99 7.32 12.92
C PRO A 93 3.01 6.75 11.49
N ALA A 94 3.69 5.63 11.29
CA ALA A 94 3.96 5.05 9.98
C ALA A 94 2.90 3.99 9.60
N LYS A 95 3.27 3.10 8.66
CA LYS A 95 2.38 2.10 8.06
C LYS A 95 1.93 1.06 9.08
N ILE A 96 0.66 0.66 8.97
CA ILE A 96 0.09 -0.51 9.64
C ILE A 96 -0.08 -1.60 8.59
N VAL A 97 0.36 -2.82 8.89
CA VAL A 97 0.33 -3.95 7.96
C VAL A 97 -0.72 -4.95 8.41
N VAL A 98 -1.64 -5.26 7.50
CA VAL A 98 -2.77 -6.17 7.75
C VAL A 98 -2.68 -7.39 6.84
N ASP A 99 -3.22 -8.53 7.31
CA ASP A 99 -3.31 -9.75 6.52
C ASP A 99 -4.58 -9.82 5.66
N ASN A 100 -4.72 -10.90 4.88
CA ASN A 100 -5.86 -11.09 3.99
C ASN A 100 -7.20 -11.15 4.73
N ASN A 101 -7.20 -11.38 6.05
CA ASN A 101 -8.39 -11.44 6.90
C ASN A 101 -8.62 -10.13 7.68
N LEU A 102 -7.95 -9.04 7.28
CA LEU A 102 -8.01 -7.74 7.95
C LEU A 102 -7.57 -7.79 9.41
N LYS A 103 -6.63 -8.68 9.75
CA LYS A 103 -5.98 -8.65 11.07
C LYS A 103 -4.72 -7.80 11.00
N ILE A 104 -4.52 -6.94 11.97
CA ILE A 104 -3.27 -6.19 12.13
C ILE A 104 -2.16 -7.17 12.50
N ARG A 105 -1.10 -7.21 11.70
CA ARG A 105 0.03 -8.13 11.88
C ARG A 105 1.30 -7.40 12.27
N MET A 106 1.53 -6.21 11.72
CA MET A 106 2.69 -5.40 12.06
C MET A 106 2.36 -3.91 12.13
N VAL A 107 3.18 -3.21 12.90
CA VAL A 107 3.25 -1.75 13.00
C VAL A 107 4.70 -1.33 12.79
N VAL A 108 4.90 -0.10 12.34
CA VAL A 108 6.23 0.42 12.00
C VAL A 108 6.55 1.66 12.82
N GLU A 109 7.79 1.73 13.31
CA GLU A 109 8.35 2.90 13.99
C GLU A 109 9.65 3.30 13.30
N GLU A 110 9.87 4.59 13.14
CA GLU A 110 11.16 5.13 12.73
C GLU A 110 11.99 5.44 13.97
N ALA A 111 13.20 4.88 14.05
CA ALA A 111 14.13 5.14 15.14
C ALA A 111 14.92 6.43 14.91
N LEU A 112 15.58 6.92 15.96
CA LEU A 112 16.37 8.17 15.91
C LEU A 112 17.54 8.11 14.92
N ASP A 113 18.04 6.91 14.61
CA ASP A 113 19.10 6.69 13.62
C ASP A 113 18.57 6.58 12.17
N GLY A 114 17.26 6.77 11.97
CA GLY A 114 16.60 6.65 10.66
C GLY A 114 16.27 5.21 10.25
N SER A 115 16.58 4.21 11.08
CA SER A 115 16.17 2.83 10.83
C SER A 115 14.65 2.67 10.96
N LEU A 116 14.08 1.74 10.19
CA LEU A 116 12.69 1.32 10.34
C LEU A 116 12.62 0.05 11.19
N ILE A 117 11.83 0.09 12.25
CA ILE A 117 11.57 -1.07 13.10
C ILE A 117 10.15 -1.54 12.84
N TYR A 118 10.02 -2.73 12.27
CA TYR A 118 8.77 -3.46 12.20
C TYR A 118 8.58 -4.21 13.52
N TYR A 119 7.40 -4.04 14.11
CA TYR A 119 6.97 -4.82 15.27
C TYR A 119 5.84 -5.76 14.87
N LYS A 120 5.87 -6.99 15.36
CA LYS A 120 4.73 -7.93 15.30
C LYS A 120 4.04 -7.99 16.66
N LEU A 121 2.83 -8.55 16.68
CA LEU A 121 2.15 -8.85 17.94
C LEU A 121 3.00 -9.77 18.84
N SER A 122 3.02 -9.45 20.12
CA SER A 122 3.56 -10.31 21.17
C SER A 122 2.58 -11.44 21.51
N ASP A 123 3.05 -12.46 22.20
CA ASP A 123 2.20 -13.58 22.65
C ASP A 123 1.20 -13.16 23.74
N SER A 124 1.46 -12.05 24.44
CA SER A 124 0.58 -11.48 25.45
C SER A 124 -0.43 -10.47 24.90
N ALA A 125 -0.34 -10.11 23.62
CA ALA A 125 -1.25 -9.16 23.01
C ALA A 125 -2.67 -9.72 22.96
N ASN A 126 -3.67 -8.87 23.21
CA ASN A 126 -5.08 -9.22 22.98
C ASN A 126 -5.56 -8.60 21.66
N PRO A 127 -5.75 -9.40 20.59
CA PRO A 127 -6.17 -8.87 19.28
C PRO A 127 -7.53 -8.16 19.28
N SER A 128 -8.39 -8.41 20.28
CA SER A 128 -9.70 -7.75 20.39
C SER A 128 -9.64 -6.42 21.14
N ARG A 129 -8.50 -6.08 21.76
CA ARG A 129 -8.28 -4.85 22.53
C ARG A 129 -6.87 -4.33 22.29
N LEU A 130 -6.52 -4.19 21.01
CA LEU A 130 -5.15 -3.84 20.64
C LEU A 130 -4.89 -2.35 20.92
N THR A 131 -3.75 -2.07 21.55
CA THR A 131 -3.26 -0.71 21.80
C THR A 131 -1.77 -0.60 21.47
N SER A 132 -1.24 0.60 21.40
CA SER A 132 0.18 0.84 21.17
C SER A 132 1.08 0.58 22.40
N ASP A 133 0.55 -0.03 23.47
CA ASP A 133 1.33 -0.46 24.63
C ASP A 133 2.48 -1.37 24.19
N ARG A 134 3.68 -1.12 24.71
CA ARG A 134 4.91 -1.88 24.39
C ARG A 134 4.72 -3.38 24.61
N LEU A 135 3.91 -3.81 25.58
CA LEU A 135 3.66 -5.21 25.87
C LEU A 135 2.89 -5.94 24.75
N ASN A 136 2.18 -5.22 23.88
CA ASN A 136 1.49 -5.82 22.73
C ASN A 136 2.41 -6.11 21.55
N TRP A 137 3.67 -5.65 21.59
CA TRP A 137 4.53 -5.58 20.41
C TRP A 137 5.94 -6.08 20.70
N VAL A 138 6.45 -6.94 19.83
CA VAL A 138 7.85 -7.40 19.86
C VAL A 138 8.51 -7.08 18.53
N GLU A 139 9.80 -6.73 18.57
CA GLU A 139 10.55 -6.42 17.35
C GLU A 139 10.50 -7.63 16.41
N TYR A 140 10.14 -7.35 15.16
CA TYR A 140 10.07 -8.32 14.08
C TYR A 140 11.34 -8.23 13.23
N LEU A 141 11.59 -7.03 12.72
CA LEU A 141 12.68 -6.76 11.80
C LEU A 141 13.11 -5.30 11.97
N ARG A 142 14.41 -5.08 12.08
CA ARG A 142 15.01 -3.74 12.01
C ARG A 142 15.71 -3.60 10.67
N VAL A 143 15.30 -2.59 9.91
CA VAL A 143 15.87 -2.25 8.61
C VAL A 143 16.75 -1.02 8.78
N PRO A 144 18.06 -1.10 8.48
CA PRO A 144 18.95 0.06 8.49
C PRO A 144 18.44 1.21 7.61
N ALA A 145 18.86 2.44 7.92
CA ALA A 145 18.40 3.63 7.20
C ALA A 145 18.71 3.57 5.69
N GLU A 146 19.84 2.97 5.30
CA GLU A 146 20.25 2.77 3.90
C GLU A 146 19.34 1.82 3.11
N ASP A 147 18.81 0.78 3.75
CA ASP A 147 17.98 -0.24 3.11
C ASP A 147 16.49 0.07 3.15
N ARG A 148 16.08 1.11 3.88
CA ARG A 148 14.66 1.40 4.18
C ARG A 148 13.83 1.65 2.92
N ALA A 149 14.44 2.19 1.86
CA ALA A 149 13.77 2.47 0.60
C ALA A 149 13.43 1.20 -0.21
N LEU A 150 14.14 0.10 0.06
CA LEU A 150 14.05 -1.16 -0.68
C LEU A 150 13.56 -2.32 0.17
N THR A 151 13.24 -2.08 1.45
CA THR A 151 12.79 -3.14 2.36
C THR A 151 11.41 -2.83 2.93
N LEU A 152 10.39 -3.46 2.36
CA LEU A 152 9.00 -3.30 2.79
C LEU A 152 8.16 -4.57 2.59
N PRO A 153 7.17 -4.81 3.45
CA PRO A 153 6.22 -5.89 3.25
C PRO A 153 5.30 -5.56 2.08
N ILE A 154 5.10 -6.55 1.20
CA ILE A 154 4.26 -6.42 0.01
C ILE A 154 2.88 -7.04 0.26
N SER A 155 2.82 -8.34 0.55
CA SER A 155 1.54 -9.05 0.73
C SER A 155 1.70 -10.36 1.50
N PHE A 156 0.61 -10.87 2.05
CA PHE A 156 0.57 -12.21 2.65
C PHE A 156 0.14 -13.24 1.62
N THR A 157 0.70 -14.44 1.73
CA THR A 157 0.19 -15.65 1.07
C THR A 157 -1.26 -15.94 1.45
N GLN A 158 -1.97 -16.73 0.64
CA GLN A 158 -3.42 -16.96 0.79
C GLN A 158 -3.83 -17.43 2.19
N ASP A 159 -3.00 -18.26 2.84
CA ASP A 159 -3.22 -18.81 4.18
C ASP A 159 -2.71 -17.91 5.33
N ASN A 160 -2.10 -16.77 4.98
CA ASN A 160 -1.43 -15.83 5.89
C ASN A 160 -0.29 -16.43 6.75
N GLN A 161 0.30 -17.55 6.30
CA GLN A 161 1.43 -18.18 6.99
C GLN A 161 2.76 -17.56 6.56
N LYS A 162 2.91 -17.24 5.27
CA LYS A 162 4.09 -16.57 4.71
C LYS A 162 3.79 -15.14 4.27
N ILE A 163 4.84 -14.33 4.19
CA ILE A 163 4.77 -12.94 3.74
C ILE A 163 5.82 -12.67 2.65
N TYR A 164 5.38 -11.99 1.60
CA TYR A 164 6.24 -11.48 0.53
C TYR A 164 6.79 -10.10 0.91
N TRP A 165 8.07 -9.90 0.66
CA TRP A 165 8.78 -8.66 0.92
C TRP A 165 9.56 -8.19 -0.30
N GLN A 166 9.62 -6.88 -0.48
CA GLN A 166 10.77 -6.29 -1.14
C GLN A 166 11.89 -6.26 -0.10
N TRP A 167 13.08 -6.69 -0.50
CA TRP A 167 14.21 -6.88 0.41
C TRP A 167 15.44 -6.17 -0.15
N GLY A 168 15.97 -5.20 0.59
CA GLY A 168 17.12 -4.41 0.17
C GLY A 168 18.47 -4.99 0.59
N ALA A 169 18.50 -5.75 1.71
CA ALA A 169 19.78 -6.17 2.30
C ALA A 169 20.64 -6.95 1.31
N ASP A 170 21.93 -6.63 1.31
CA ASP A 170 22.97 -7.21 0.43
C ASP A 170 22.72 -7.03 -1.08
N THR A 171 21.86 -6.07 -1.49
CA THR A 171 21.58 -5.79 -2.92
C THR A 171 21.39 -4.30 -3.23
N ASP A 172 21.84 -3.86 -4.40
CA ASP A 172 21.66 -2.45 -4.82
C ASP A 172 20.26 -2.16 -5.38
N LEU A 173 19.60 -3.18 -5.96
CA LEU A 173 18.33 -3.04 -6.70
C LEU A 173 17.14 -3.69 -6.00
N GLY A 174 17.38 -4.47 -4.94
CA GLY A 174 16.37 -5.19 -4.20
C GLY A 174 16.03 -6.59 -4.76
N GLN A 175 15.44 -7.40 -3.90
CA GLN A 175 14.92 -8.73 -4.20
C GLN A 175 13.44 -8.82 -3.83
N LEU A 176 12.71 -9.69 -4.52
CA LEU A 176 11.44 -10.22 -4.02
C LEU A 176 11.75 -11.49 -3.26
N VAL A 177 11.40 -11.51 -1.97
CA VAL A 177 11.60 -12.65 -1.08
C VAL A 177 10.29 -13.09 -0.45
N VAL A 178 10.26 -14.32 0.04
CA VAL A 178 9.17 -14.85 0.86
C VAL A 178 9.75 -15.60 2.06
N HIS A 179 9.12 -15.46 3.22
CA HIS A 179 9.47 -16.23 4.42
C HIS A 179 8.23 -16.52 5.27
N ASP A 180 8.35 -17.49 6.18
CA ASP A 180 7.33 -17.75 7.20
C ASP A 180 7.19 -16.51 8.10
N PHE A 181 5.95 -16.04 8.28
CA PHE A 181 5.69 -14.89 9.13
C PHE A 181 6.09 -15.19 10.58
N GLY A 182 7.02 -14.39 11.11
CA GLY A 182 7.66 -14.64 12.39
C GLY A 182 9.12 -15.06 12.27
N ARG A 183 9.61 -15.37 11.06
CA ARG A 183 10.97 -15.85 10.77
C ARG A 183 11.63 -15.06 9.62
N PRO A 184 11.82 -13.73 9.77
CA PRO A 184 12.38 -12.89 8.71
C PRO A 184 13.82 -13.26 8.32
N GLU A 185 14.52 -14.05 9.13
CA GLU A 185 15.84 -14.59 8.85
C GLU A 185 15.85 -15.71 7.79
N GLN A 186 14.70 -16.26 7.43
CA GLN A 186 14.57 -17.43 6.53
C GLN A 186 14.04 -17.03 5.15
N ASN A 187 14.67 -16.05 4.52
CA ASN A 187 14.27 -15.59 3.19
C ASN A 187 14.51 -16.64 2.11
N GLU A 188 13.47 -16.95 1.36
CA GLU A 188 13.53 -17.58 0.05
C GLU A 188 13.48 -16.48 -1.02
N VAL A 189 14.53 -16.36 -1.83
CA VAL A 189 14.58 -15.40 -2.93
C VAL A 189 13.76 -15.93 -4.11
N LEU A 190 12.73 -15.18 -4.50
CA LEU A 190 11.88 -15.50 -5.65
C LEU A 190 12.34 -14.78 -6.91
N TYR A 191 12.89 -13.57 -6.75
CA TYR A 191 13.41 -12.77 -7.85
C TYR A 191 14.50 -11.81 -7.35
N THR A 192 15.57 -11.65 -8.13
CA THR A 192 16.61 -10.63 -7.90
C THR A 192 16.57 -9.64 -9.03
N ALA A 193 16.43 -8.35 -8.70
CA ALA A 193 16.41 -7.30 -9.71
C ALA A 193 17.74 -7.22 -10.46
N GLN A 194 17.67 -7.04 -11.78
CA GLN A 194 18.86 -7.08 -12.65
C GLN A 194 19.20 -5.72 -13.27
N LYS A 195 18.18 -4.87 -13.51
CA LYS A 195 18.35 -3.64 -14.28
C LYS A 195 17.96 -2.42 -13.44
N ALA A 196 16.81 -2.47 -12.77
CA ALA A 196 16.34 -1.41 -11.90
C ALA A 196 15.54 -1.95 -10.71
N GLN A 197 15.19 -1.04 -9.80
CA GLN A 197 14.43 -1.39 -8.61
C GLN A 197 13.07 -2.02 -8.96
N ILE A 198 12.67 -3.00 -8.15
CA ILE A 198 11.32 -3.57 -8.23
C ILE A 198 10.33 -2.46 -7.89
N GLY A 199 9.46 -2.12 -8.84
CA GLY A 199 8.42 -1.11 -8.65
C GLY A 199 7.01 -1.68 -8.53
N GLY A 200 6.85 -2.99 -8.72
CA GLY A 200 5.55 -3.64 -8.65
C GLY A 200 5.64 -5.15 -8.69
N VAL A 201 4.68 -5.79 -8.03
CA VAL A 201 4.46 -7.24 -8.07
C VAL A 201 2.97 -7.48 -8.26
N ILE A 202 2.63 -8.27 -9.28
CA ILE A 202 1.24 -8.68 -9.53
C ILE A 202 1.04 -10.05 -8.89
N PHE A 203 -0.02 -10.16 -8.11
CA PHE A 203 -0.41 -11.40 -7.45
C PHE A 203 -1.71 -11.95 -8.03
N HIS A 204 -1.85 -13.28 -8.01
CA HIS A 204 -3.14 -13.89 -8.29
C HIS A 204 -4.16 -13.45 -7.22
N PRO A 205 -5.34 -12.92 -7.58
CA PRO A 205 -6.24 -12.26 -6.62
C PRO A 205 -6.79 -13.20 -5.53
N ILE A 206 -6.93 -14.49 -5.85
CA ILE A 206 -7.42 -15.53 -4.92
C ILE A 206 -6.26 -16.30 -4.29
N GLU A 207 -5.44 -16.99 -5.10
CA GLU A 207 -4.29 -17.79 -4.66
C GLU A 207 -3.15 -16.99 -4.02
N ARG A 208 -3.09 -15.67 -4.22
CA ARG A 208 -2.03 -14.79 -3.71
C ARG A 208 -0.61 -15.23 -4.08
N THR A 209 -0.47 -16.01 -5.14
CA THR A 209 0.80 -16.41 -5.74
C THR A 209 1.36 -15.29 -6.60
N VAL A 210 2.68 -15.19 -6.71
CA VAL A 210 3.35 -14.18 -7.56
C VAL A 210 3.12 -14.54 -9.03
N LEU A 211 2.56 -13.61 -9.81
CA LEU A 211 2.35 -13.76 -11.24
C LEU A 211 3.41 -13.04 -12.08
N SER A 212 3.82 -11.85 -11.66
CA SER A 212 4.86 -11.09 -12.35
C SER A 212 5.52 -10.06 -11.45
N VAL A 213 6.75 -9.69 -11.78
CA VAL A 213 7.53 -8.62 -11.15
C VAL A 213 7.87 -7.57 -12.21
N THR A 214 7.77 -6.29 -11.86
CA THR A 214 8.15 -5.17 -12.73
C THR A 214 9.32 -4.41 -12.11
N GLU A 215 10.38 -4.22 -12.88
CA GLU A 215 11.45 -3.27 -12.56
C GLU A 215 11.15 -1.92 -13.23
N ILE A 216 11.24 -0.82 -12.47
CA ILE A 216 11.00 0.52 -13.02
C ILE A 216 12.33 1.12 -13.43
N TYR A 217 12.58 1.11 -14.74
CA TYR A 217 13.76 1.74 -15.34
C TYR A 217 13.47 3.20 -15.71
N HIS A 218 14.47 4.08 -15.56
CA HIS A 218 14.40 5.46 -16.05
C HIS A 218 15.21 5.66 -17.33
N LYS A 219 14.71 5.15 -18.47
CA LYS A 219 14.90 5.74 -19.81
C LYS A 219 14.14 4.96 -20.90
N PRO A 220 13.33 5.61 -21.74
CA PRO A 220 12.96 5.06 -23.03
C PRO A 220 14.12 5.22 -24.02
N ASP A 221 14.50 4.14 -24.69
CA ASP A 221 15.34 4.18 -25.88
C ASP A 221 14.42 4.24 -27.12
N ILE A 222 14.64 5.24 -27.98
CA ILE A 222 13.86 5.45 -29.20
C ILE A 222 14.58 4.77 -30.37
N TYR A 223 13.94 3.81 -31.02
CA TYR A 223 14.42 3.17 -32.25
C TYR A 223 13.53 3.55 -33.44
N VAL A 224 14.11 4.09 -34.51
CA VAL A 224 13.37 4.53 -35.71
C VAL A 224 13.11 3.35 -36.64
N ALA A 225 11.83 3.03 -36.88
CA ALA A 225 11.40 1.92 -37.73
C ALA A 225 11.15 2.32 -39.20
N ASN A 226 10.94 3.61 -39.49
CA ASN A 226 10.80 4.15 -40.84
C ASN A 226 11.69 5.39 -40.97
N THR A 227 12.59 5.37 -41.94
CA THR A 227 13.58 6.41 -42.12
C THR A 227 12.99 7.77 -42.53
N THR A 228 11.72 7.84 -42.94
CA THR A 228 11.04 9.12 -43.26
C THR A 228 10.92 10.08 -42.07
N VAL A 229 11.05 9.59 -40.84
CA VAL A 229 11.01 10.42 -39.60
C VAL A 229 12.35 10.38 -38.84
N LEU A 230 13.40 9.83 -39.44
CA LEU A 230 14.70 9.64 -38.77
C LEU A 230 15.28 10.96 -38.29
N ASP A 231 15.28 11.98 -39.15
CA ASP A 231 15.88 13.28 -38.85
C ASP A 231 15.10 14.02 -37.76
N ASP A 232 13.76 13.92 -37.75
CA ASP A 232 12.91 14.52 -36.71
C ASP A 232 13.12 13.85 -35.34
N MET A 233 13.20 12.52 -35.31
CA MET A 233 13.45 11.78 -34.06
C MET A 233 14.88 12.01 -33.56
N GLN A 234 15.86 12.07 -34.45
CA GLN A 234 17.24 12.41 -34.11
C GLN A 234 17.35 13.85 -33.60
N TYR A 235 16.60 14.78 -34.19
CA TYR A 235 16.49 16.15 -33.70
C TYR A 235 15.89 16.20 -32.29
N LEU A 236 14.79 15.48 -32.00
CA LEU A 236 14.20 15.44 -30.65
C LEU A 236 15.14 14.86 -29.59
N VAL A 237 15.88 13.81 -29.93
CA VAL A 237 16.94 13.23 -29.07
C VAL A 237 18.07 14.25 -28.83
N ASN A 238 18.47 15.00 -29.86
CA ASN A 238 19.54 15.99 -29.78
C ASN A 238 19.11 17.34 -29.18
N LEU A 239 17.82 17.66 -29.19
CA LEU A 239 17.25 18.93 -28.71
C LEU A 239 17.40 19.07 -27.20
N ARG A 240 17.32 17.96 -26.46
CA ARG A 240 17.67 17.86 -25.04
C ARG A 240 18.45 16.57 -24.80
N PRO A 241 19.79 16.57 -25.01
CA PRO A 241 20.62 15.36 -24.90
C PRO A 241 20.58 14.68 -23.52
N THR A 242 20.14 15.43 -22.50
CA THR A 242 20.01 14.97 -21.10
C THR A 242 18.55 14.80 -20.65
N GLY A 243 17.56 15.12 -21.48
CA GLY A 243 16.14 14.96 -21.19
C GLY A 243 15.57 13.63 -21.71
N THR A 244 14.46 13.19 -21.12
CA THR A 244 13.70 12.04 -21.63
C THR A 244 12.55 12.54 -22.51
N PRO A 245 12.61 12.41 -23.84
CA PRO A 245 11.46 12.69 -24.68
C PRO A 245 10.36 11.65 -24.42
N VAL A 246 9.22 12.10 -23.90
CA VAL A 246 7.99 11.31 -23.80
C VAL A 246 7.09 11.76 -24.95
N ILE A 247 6.91 10.90 -25.95
CA ILE A 247 6.03 11.16 -27.09
C ILE A 247 4.68 10.50 -26.78
N GLU A 248 3.76 11.28 -26.24
CA GLU A 248 2.40 10.84 -25.95
C GLU A 248 1.59 10.74 -27.25
N CYS A 249 1.33 9.52 -27.72
CA CYS A 249 0.42 9.29 -28.83
C CYS A 249 -1.00 9.13 -28.30
N MET A 250 -1.77 10.22 -28.26
CA MET A 250 -3.18 10.17 -27.90
C MET A 250 -3.97 9.42 -28.98
N ARG A 251 -4.37 8.16 -28.71
CA ARG A 251 -5.50 7.53 -29.40
C ARG A 251 -6.78 7.89 -28.67
N LEU A 252 -7.45 8.93 -29.17
CA LEU A 252 -8.83 9.22 -28.81
C LEU A 252 -9.72 8.09 -29.31
N PHE A 253 -10.17 7.21 -28.41
CA PHE A 253 -11.41 6.47 -28.59
C PHE A 253 -12.20 6.58 -27.29
N PHE A 254 -13.39 7.18 -27.44
CA PHE A 254 -14.34 7.59 -26.40
C PHE A 254 -14.76 6.47 -25.45
#